data_AF-A0AA39QFW7-F1
#
_entry.id   AF-A0AA39QFW7-F1
#
_cell.length_a   1.000
_cell.length_b   1.000
_cell.length_c   1.000
_cell.angle_alpha   90.00
_cell.angle_beta   90.00
_cell.angle_gamma   90.00
#
_symmetry.space_group_name_H-M   'P 1'
#
loop_
_entity.id
_entity.type
_entity.pdbx_description
1 polymer ?
#
loop_
_entity_poly.entity_id
_entity_poly.type
_entity_poly.pdbx_seq_one_letter_code
_entity_poly.pdbx_strand_id
1 'polypeptide(L)'
;IGPIALYQVNSALYSAIPLLPNDIDNYNRFASHRHQMPLYKENLGFVLVPLFKSMRHAMRTYVRQGGTSSIFVNGDDLPPISVADRDKRIVYYYTHGI
;
A
#
# COMPACT_ATOMS: atom_id res chain seq x y z
N ILE A 1 -25.81 9.04 -37.04
CA ILE A 1 -25.54 8.00 -36.04
C ILE A 1 -26.78 7.96 -35.13
N GLY A 2 -27.54 6.86 -35.15
CA GLY A 2 -28.83 6.75 -34.47
C GLY A 2 -28.73 6.42 -32.97
N PRO A 3 -29.83 6.05 -32.30
CA PRO A 3 -29.94 5.82 -30.85
C PRO A 3 -29.06 4.68 -30.27
N ILE A 4 -28.22 4.06 -31.10
CA ILE A 4 -27.32 2.95 -30.76
C ILE A 4 -25.87 3.45 -30.56
N ALA A 5 -25.59 4.74 -30.81
CA ALA A 5 -24.25 5.35 -30.67
C ALA A 5 -23.63 5.15 -29.27
N LEU A 6 -24.46 5.06 -28.24
CA LEU A 6 -24.05 4.90 -26.84
C LEU A 6 -23.32 3.58 -26.57
N TYR A 7 -23.50 2.56 -27.41
CA TYR A 7 -22.81 1.27 -27.29
C TYR A 7 -21.45 1.24 -27.99
N GLN A 8 -21.07 2.31 -28.71
CA GLN A 8 -19.82 2.34 -29.48
C GLN A 8 -18.79 3.31 -28.89
N VAL A 9 -19.18 4.21 -27.99
CA VAL A 9 -18.29 5.24 -27.44
C VAL A 9 -18.56 5.40 -25.94
N ASN A 10 -17.49 5.60 -25.17
CA ASN A 10 -17.62 5.91 -23.75
C ASN A 10 -18.30 7.27 -23.57
N SER A 11 -19.32 7.30 -22.73
CA SER A 11 -20.03 8.51 -22.31
C SER A 11 -19.88 8.72 -20.81
N ALA A 12 -20.27 9.89 -20.31
CA ALA A 12 -20.20 10.19 -18.88
C ALA A 12 -21.03 9.23 -18.00
N LEU A 13 -22.04 8.57 -18.57
CA LEU A 13 -22.98 7.69 -17.85
C LEU A 13 -22.81 6.22 -18.19
N TYR A 14 -22.08 5.87 -19.26
CA TYR A 14 -21.96 4.50 -19.75
C TYR A 14 -20.62 4.26 -20.44
N SER A 15 -19.87 3.27 -19.93
CA SER A 15 -18.58 2.84 -20.47
C SER A 15 -18.79 1.65 -21.41
N ALA A 16 -19.01 1.92 -22.69
CA ALA A 16 -19.23 0.91 -23.72
C ALA A 16 -17.94 0.23 -24.21
N ILE A 17 -16.81 0.91 -24.10
CA ILE A 17 -15.49 0.42 -24.50
C ILE A 17 -14.73 0.05 -23.21
N PRO A 18 -14.26 -1.20 -23.07
CA PRO A 18 -13.42 -1.58 -21.94
C PRO A 18 -12.18 -0.69 -21.90
N LEU A 19 -11.80 -0.25 -20.70
CA LEU A 19 -10.55 0.49 -20.52
C LEU A 19 -9.40 -0.37 -21.04
N LEU A 20 -8.48 0.28 -21.75
CA LEU A 20 -7.23 -0.37 -22.18
C LEU A 20 -6.60 -1.03 -20.94
N PRO A 21 -6.09 -2.27 -21.06
CA PRO A 21 -5.35 -2.90 -19.98
C PRO A 21 -4.28 -1.93 -19.49
N ASN A 22 -4.09 -1.81 -18.18
CA ASN A 22 -2.96 -1.05 -17.64
C ASN A 22 -1.69 -1.50 -18.37
N ASP A 23 -1.04 -0.59 -19.09
CA ASP A 23 0.19 -0.87 -19.85
C ASP A 23 1.26 -1.38 -18.88
N ILE A 24 1.30 -2.69 -18.67
CA ILE A 24 2.30 -3.39 -17.87
C ILE A 24 3.71 -3.15 -18.43
N ASP A 25 3.80 -2.82 -19.72
CA ASP A 25 5.06 -2.54 -20.43
C ASP A 25 5.65 -1.15 -20.16
N ASN A 26 4.94 -0.25 -19.47
CA ASN A 26 5.51 1.00 -18.97
C ASN A 26 6.32 0.76 -17.66
N TYR A 27 7.23 -0.20 -17.67
CA TYR A 27 8.17 -0.51 -16.57
C TYR A 27 8.94 0.74 -16.09
N ASN A 28 9.14 1.72 -16.99
CA ASN A 28 9.84 2.98 -16.71
C ASN A 28 9.02 4.01 -15.92
N ARG A 29 7.77 3.71 -15.54
CA ARG A 29 6.89 4.67 -14.86
C ARG A 29 6.69 4.39 -13.37
N PHE A 30 7.18 3.27 -12.85
CA PHE A 30 7.00 2.92 -11.45
C PHE A 30 7.99 3.70 -10.56
N ALA A 31 7.55 4.88 -10.10
CA ALA A 31 8.30 5.66 -9.12
C ALA A 31 8.53 4.87 -7.83
N SER A 32 9.62 5.14 -7.12
CA SER A 32 9.82 4.58 -5.78
C SER A 32 8.82 5.21 -4.81
N HIS A 33 7.94 4.41 -4.22
CA HIS A 33 6.95 4.90 -3.26
C HIS A 33 7.41 4.63 -1.82
N ARG A 34 7.38 5.64 -0.96
CA ARG A 34 7.67 5.48 0.47
C ARG A 34 6.41 5.72 1.28
N HIS A 35 6.00 4.72 2.06
CA HIS A 35 4.89 4.84 2.99
C HIS A 35 5.44 5.26 4.36
N GLN A 36 5.26 6.52 4.72
CA GLN A 36 5.58 7.02 6.06
C GLN A 36 4.35 6.89 6.95
N MET A 37 4.49 6.24 8.10
CA MET A 37 3.42 6.17 9.10
C MET A 37 3.89 6.71 10.45
N PRO A 38 3.20 7.68 11.05
CA PRO A 38 3.37 7.99 12.46
C PRO A 38 2.70 6.91 13.31
N LEU A 39 3.43 6.36 14.28
CA LEU A 39 2.90 5.42 15.27
C LEU A 39 2.96 6.03 16.67
N TYR A 40 1.90 5.83 17.44
CA TYR A 40 1.79 6.25 18.82
C TYR A 40 1.68 5.02 19.75
N LYS A 41 0.46 4.63 20.13
CA LYS A 41 0.18 3.64 21.21
C LYS A 41 -0.56 2.41 20.70
N GLU A 42 -0.57 2.18 19.39
CA GLU A 42 -1.35 1.12 18.76
C GLU A 42 -0.87 -0.26 19.21
N ASN A 43 -1.79 -1.16 19.52
CA ASN A 43 -1.42 -2.50 19.95
C ASN A 43 -0.68 -3.24 18.81
N LEU A 44 0.47 -3.85 19.14
CA LEU A 44 1.30 -4.56 18.17
C LEU A 44 0.52 -5.68 17.47
N GLY A 45 -0.18 -6.52 18.23
CA GLY A 45 -0.91 -7.68 17.71
C GLY A 45 -2.20 -7.30 16.98
N PHE A 46 -2.99 -6.40 17.56
CA PHE A 46 -4.33 -6.09 17.06
C PHE A 46 -4.35 -5.09 15.91
N VAL A 47 -3.39 -4.16 15.87
CA VAL A 47 -3.39 -3.06 14.89
C VAL A 47 -2.18 -3.15 13.96
N LEU A 48 -0.97 -3.22 14.53
CA LEU A 48 0.25 -3.11 13.72
C LEU A 48 0.48 -4.35 12.84
N VAL A 49 0.32 -5.56 13.38
CA VAL A 49 0.49 -6.80 12.62
C VAL A 49 -0.45 -6.87 11.40
N PRO A 50 -1.79 -6.72 11.54
CA PRO A 50 -2.68 -6.76 10.37
C PRO A 50 -2.41 -5.61 9.39
N LEU A 51 -2.05 -4.42 9.89
CA LEU A 51 -1.68 -3.28 9.05
C LEU A 51 -0.45 -3.58 8.17
N PHE A 52 0.66 -4.03 8.77
CA PHE A 52 1.87 -4.37 8.04
C PHE A 52 1.65 -5.52 7.05
N LYS A 53 0.83 -6.52 7.44
CA LYS A 53 0.47 -7.64 6.55
C LYS A 53 -0.30 -7.17 5.32
N SER A 54 -1.29 -6.29 5.51
CA SER A 54 -2.08 -5.71 4.43
C SER A 54 -1.21 -4.86 3.51
N MET A 55 -0.40 -3.97 4.08
CA MET A 55 0.48 -3.09 3.31
C MET A 55 1.51 -3.90 2.51
N ARG A 56 2.12 -4.93 3.10
CA ARG A 56 3.05 -5.81 2.38
C ARG A 56 2.37 -6.57 1.24
N HIS A 57 1.10 -6.93 1.39
CA HIS A 57 0.32 -7.54 0.31
C HIS A 57 0.15 -6.57 -0.86
N ALA A 58 -0.22 -5.31 -0.59
CA ALA A 58 -0.33 -4.26 -1.59
C ALA A 58 1.03 -3.96 -2.27
N MET A 59 2.09 -3.83 -1.46
CA MET A 59 3.46 -3.59 -1.96
C MET A 59 3.95 -4.74 -2.85
N ARG A 60 3.61 -5.99 -2.55
CA ARG A 60 4.01 -7.13 -3.39
C ARG A 60 3.47 -7.02 -4.81
N THR A 61 2.24 -6.53 -4.97
CA THR A 61 1.65 -6.28 -6.29
C THR A 61 2.41 -5.18 -7.02
N TYR A 62 2.79 -4.12 -6.31
CA TYR A 62 3.58 -3.02 -6.87
C TYR A 62 5.01 -3.46 -7.28
N VAL A 63 5.69 -4.23 -6.43
CA VAL A 63 7.05 -4.75 -6.70
C VAL A 63 7.05 -5.72 -7.88
N ARG A 64 6.01 -6.54 -8.03
CA ARG A 64 5.85 -7.44 -9.18
C ARG A 64 5.73 -6.70 -10.52
N GLN A 65 5.28 -5.45 -10.50
CA GLN A 65 5.18 -4.60 -11.69
C GLN A 65 6.51 -3.89 -12.01
N GLY A 66 7.57 -4.11 -11.24
CA GLY A 66 8.87 -3.48 -11.43
C GLY A 66 9.10 -2.22 -10.60
N GLY A 67 8.15 -1.85 -9.73
CA GLY A 67 8.29 -0.73 -8.82
C GLY A 67 9.09 -1.05 -7.56
N THR A 68 9.60 -0.02 -6.89
CA THR A 68 10.19 -0.15 -5.54
C THR A 68 9.27 0.51 -4.52
N SER A 69 9.02 -0.16 -3.40
CA SER A 69 8.24 0.41 -2.29
C SER A 69 8.94 0.16 -0.96
N SER A 70 8.93 1.17 -0.08
CA SER A 70 9.55 1.12 1.25
C SER A 70 8.58 1.60 2.33
N ILE A 71 8.67 1.03 3.53
CA ILE A 71 7.89 1.43 4.70
C ILE A 71 8.83 2.18 5.63
N PHE A 72 8.37 3.30 6.19
CA PHE A 72 9.10 4.03 7.20
C PHE A 72 8.15 4.33 8.36
N VAL A 73 8.56 3.92 9.56
CA VAL A 73 7.76 4.06 10.78
C VAL A 73 8.36 5.16 11.63
N ASN A 74 7.62 6.25 11.83
CA ASN A 74 8.03 7.36 12.67
C ASN A 74 7.63 7.03 14.11
N GLY A 75 8.62 6.86 14.98
CA GLY A 75 8.43 6.65 16.42
C GLY A 75 8.86 7.88 17.20
N ASP A 76 8.27 9.04 16.91
CA ASP A 76 8.53 10.27 17.68
C ASP A 76 8.25 10.01 19.17
N ASP A 77 9.31 10.14 19.95
CA ASP A 77 9.35 10.30 21.40
C ASP A 77 8.42 9.40 22.21
N LEU A 78 8.77 8.12 22.31
CA LEU A 78 8.10 7.09 23.12
C LEU A 78 7.89 7.52 24.61
N PRO A 79 6.65 7.79 25.09
CA PRO A 79 6.34 7.90 26.52
C PRO A 79 5.52 6.67 26.99
N PRO A 80 5.65 6.24 28.25
CA PRO A 80 6.00 4.86 28.61
C PRO A 80 4.94 3.84 28.16
N ILE A 81 5.20 3.16 27.04
CA ILE A 81 4.71 1.78 26.89
C ILE A 81 5.48 0.89 27.86
N SER A 82 4.88 -0.21 28.31
CA SER A 82 5.57 -1.16 29.18
C SER A 82 6.86 -1.64 28.51
N VAL A 83 7.92 -1.86 29.29
CA VAL A 83 9.22 -2.33 28.75
C VAL A 83 9.04 -3.63 27.96
N ALA A 84 8.17 -4.53 28.45
CA ALA A 84 7.85 -5.78 27.79
C ALA A 84 7.20 -5.58 26.40
N ASP A 85 6.31 -4.60 26.23
CA ASP A 85 5.68 -4.34 24.93
C ASP A 85 6.62 -3.60 23.98
N ARG A 86 7.54 -2.79 24.51
CA ARG A 86 8.62 -2.20 23.73
C ARG A 86 9.53 -3.28 23.14
N ASP A 87 9.98 -4.24 23.95
CA ASP A 87 10.86 -5.32 23.50
C ASP A 87 10.19 -6.18 22.42
N LYS A 88 8.90 -6.51 22.60
CA LYS A 88 8.12 -7.22 21.57
C LYS A 88 8.06 -6.43 20.25
N ARG A 89 7.86 -5.11 20.31
CA ARG A 89 7.84 -4.25 19.11
C ARG A 89 9.20 -4.21 18.42
N ILE A 90 10.28 -4.08 19.19
CA ILE A 90 11.65 -4.08 18.66
C ILE A 90 11.94 -5.40 17.95
N VAL A 91 11.71 -6.54 18.61
CA VAL A 91 11.89 -7.87 18.01
C VAL A 91 11.05 -8.03 16.75
N TYR A 92 9.81 -7.53 16.76
CA TYR A 92 8.94 -7.57 15.60
C TYR A 92 9.50 -6.76 14.42
N TYR A 93 9.96 -5.52 14.64
CA TYR A 93 10.55 -4.68 13.59
C TYR A 93 11.79 -5.33 12.99
N TYR A 94 12.70 -5.85 13.82
CA TYR A 94 13.88 -6.59 13.35
C TYR A 94 13.51 -7.83 12.53
N THR A 95 12.51 -8.60 12.97
CA THR A 95 12.07 -9.82 12.26
C THR A 95 11.43 -9.50 10.91
N HIS A 96 10.78 -8.33 10.78
CA HIS A 96 10.02 -7.96 9.59
C HIS A 96 10.77 -7.01 8.65
N GLY A 97 11.98 -6.57 9.01
CA GLY A 97 12.79 -5.66 8.21
C GLY A 97 12.15 -4.29 8.04
N ILE A 98 11.53 -3.78 9.11
CA ILE A 98 10.85 -2.47 9.17
C ILE A 98 11.82 -1.43 9.72
#